data_AF-A0A5E7VIM7-F1
#
_entry.id   AF-A0A5E7VIM7-F1
#
_cell.length_a   1.000
_cell.length_b   1.000
_cell.length_c   1.000
_cell.angle_alpha   90.00
_cell.angle_beta   90.00
_cell.angle_gamma   90.00
#
_symmetry.space_group_name_H-M   'P 1'
#
loop_
_entity.id
_entity.type
_entity.pdbx_description
1 polymer ?
#
loop_
_entity_poly.entity_id
_entity_poly.type
_entity_poly.pdbx_seq_one_letter_code
_entity_poly.pdbx_strand_id
1 'polypeptide(L)'
;MSKLLHRLKILLGQKTGLPPAPTEQVVDAAPNTEVDKPLSRVERNLSWLPINRGPEVFVPLMPPACPDLTLVDALLLQRYRVFVIANDPADRTSETTINRDYASQLAQDLYGKATDLGYCRGTESSFEIYWLVQCAAIVSLLTHGPESEQFLTYRKHVGYDRDSARTGEQVRMFDEYVASRSYQTAGADKDRRLKTPITALNYIDNAITITALRYNGCPEFQIYSSSLIQLQFIRNVLLGVEKNKARLHQLTIGAWASKEFEADDPELAGALGDAFYIGIQIARGLKIQLPNGLPPESLPRT
;
A
#
# COMPACT_ATOMS: atom_id res chain seq x y z
N MET A 1 -29.60 -41.02 30.32
CA MET A 1 -29.62 -39.92 29.34
C MET A 1 -31.05 -39.43 29.03
N SER A 2 -31.76 -38.78 29.97
CA SER A 2 -33.16 -38.36 29.70
C SER A 2 -33.62 -37.06 30.39
N LYS A 3 -32.71 -36.25 30.97
CA LYS A 3 -33.07 -34.95 31.56
C LYS A 3 -32.56 -33.73 30.79
N LEU A 4 -31.65 -33.91 29.83
CA LEU A 4 -31.13 -32.81 28.99
C LEU A 4 -32.02 -32.52 27.77
N LEU A 5 -32.72 -33.52 27.24
CA LEU A 5 -33.61 -33.39 26.07
C LEU A 5 -34.95 -32.70 26.38
N HIS A 6 -35.35 -32.61 27.66
CA HIS A 6 -36.61 -31.96 28.03
C HIS A 6 -36.50 -30.43 28.15
N ARG A 7 -35.28 -29.90 28.37
CA ARG A 7 -35.02 -28.45 28.47
C ARG A 7 -34.84 -27.76 27.10
N LEU A 8 -34.47 -28.49 26.06
CA LEU A 8 -34.34 -27.97 24.69
C LEU A 8 -35.69 -27.82 23.96
N LYS A 9 -36.74 -28.50 24.42
CA LYS A 9 -38.08 -28.44 23.80
C LYS A 9 -38.93 -27.24 24.24
N ILE A 10 -38.55 -26.55 25.31
CA ILE A 10 -39.28 -25.37 25.84
C ILE A 10 -38.83 -24.06 25.17
N LEU A 11 -37.64 -24.02 24.56
CA LEU A 11 -37.09 -22.82 23.89
C LEU A 11 -37.43 -22.70 22.40
N LEU A 12 -38.01 -23.72 21.77
CA LEU A 12 -38.22 -23.79 20.32
C LEU A 12 -39.69 -23.93 19.88
N GLY A 13 -40.64 -23.70 20.79
CA GLY A 13 -42.06 -23.88 20.49
C GLY A 13 -42.94 -22.77 21.05
N GLN A 14 -42.94 -21.59 20.42
CA GLN A 14 -44.10 -20.69 20.46
C GLN A 14 -44.06 -19.72 19.27
N LYS A 15 -44.80 -20.08 18.22
CA LYS A 15 -45.20 -19.23 17.10
C LYS A 15 -46.72 -19.17 17.16
N THR A 16 -47.31 -17.97 17.33
CA THR A 16 -48.50 -17.42 16.64
C THR A 16 -49.09 -16.21 17.39
N GLY A 17 -49.36 -15.11 16.67
CA GLY A 17 -50.35 -14.09 17.04
C GLY A 17 -50.06 -12.65 16.57
N LEU A 18 -50.58 -12.25 15.40
CA LEU A 18 -50.91 -10.84 15.02
C LEU A 18 -52.29 -10.47 15.68
N PRO A 19 -52.86 -9.22 15.71
CA PRO A 19 -52.59 -7.93 15.00
C PRO A 19 -52.80 -6.67 15.93
N PRO A 20 -53.09 -5.40 15.48
CA PRO A 20 -53.06 -4.73 14.16
C PRO A 20 -52.22 -3.42 14.11
N ALA A 21 -52.16 -2.80 12.92
CA ALA A 21 -51.47 -1.54 12.58
C ALA A 21 -52.16 -0.27 13.13
N PRO A 22 -51.42 0.87 13.17
CA PRO A 22 -51.87 2.01 12.37
C PRO A 22 -50.73 2.77 11.63
N THR A 23 -51.02 3.04 10.35
CA THR A 23 -50.84 4.26 9.53
C THR A 23 -49.64 5.20 9.74
N GLU A 24 -48.85 5.30 8.67
CA GLU A 24 -48.03 6.42 8.14
C GLU A 24 -47.44 7.49 9.07
N GLN A 25 -46.11 7.66 8.99
CA GLN A 25 -45.53 8.94 8.60
C GLN A 25 -44.13 8.77 7.99
N VAL A 26 -43.98 9.29 6.78
CA VAL A 26 -42.75 9.46 6.00
C VAL A 26 -41.97 10.65 6.57
N VAL A 27 -40.71 10.46 7.00
CA VAL A 27 -39.71 11.53 7.02
C VAL A 27 -38.31 10.92 6.81
N ASP A 28 -37.63 11.45 5.78
CA ASP A 28 -36.22 11.25 5.46
C ASP A 28 -35.27 11.57 6.62
N ALA A 29 -34.28 10.72 6.87
CA ALA A 29 -33.03 11.12 7.52
C ALA A 29 -31.85 10.23 7.09
N ALA A 30 -30.82 10.90 6.57
CA ALA A 30 -29.54 10.38 6.10
C ALA A 30 -28.71 9.65 7.20
N PRO A 31 -27.64 8.91 6.84
CA PRO A 31 -26.98 7.99 7.76
C PRO A 31 -26.08 8.77 8.73
N ASN A 32 -26.45 8.76 10.01
CA ASN A 32 -25.56 9.22 11.06
C ASN A 32 -24.54 8.12 11.37
N THR A 33 -23.29 8.44 11.13
CA THR A 33 -22.10 7.72 11.54
C THR A 33 -22.15 7.46 13.05
N GLU A 34 -22.41 6.21 13.46
CA GLU A 34 -22.38 5.78 14.86
C GLU A 34 -20.92 5.58 15.28
N VAL A 35 -20.22 6.69 15.54
CA VAL A 35 -18.92 6.69 16.23
C VAL A 35 -19.22 6.57 17.73
N ASP A 36 -18.65 5.54 18.37
CA ASP A 36 -18.65 5.26 19.82
C ASP A 36 -19.97 4.86 20.48
N LYS A 37 -20.61 3.78 19.98
CA LYS A 37 -21.56 3.03 20.80
C LYS A 37 -20.81 2.09 21.76
N PRO A 38 -21.02 2.17 23.08
CA PRO A 38 -20.40 1.23 24.01
C PRO A 38 -20.92 -0.18 23.72
N LEU A 39 -19.98 -1.13 23.56
CA LEU A 39 -20.28 -2.54 23.28
C LEU A 39 -21.44 -3.03 24.16
N SER A 40 -22.44 -3.62 23.52
CA SER A 40 -23.56 -4.26 24.19
C SER A 40 -23.06 -5.33 25.16
N ARG A 41 -23.89 -5.70 26.14
CA ARG A 41 -23.53 -6.75 27.12
C ARG A 41 -23.15 -8.06 26.44
N VAL A 42 -23.76 -8.36 25.28
CA VAL A 42 -23.45 -9.55 24.48
C VAL A 42 -22.08 -9.40 23.84
N GLU A 43 -21.76 -8.28 23.20
CA GLU A 43 -20.46 -8.05 22.57
C GLU A 43 -19.31 -8.03 23.59
N ARG A 44 -19.51 -7.42 24.77
CA ARG A 44 -18.56 -7.50 25.89
C ARG A 44 -18.35 -8.92 26.40
N ASN A 45 -19.40 -9.74 26.38
CA ASN A 45 -19.29 -11.15 26.78
C ASN A 45 -18.68 -12.03 25.68
N LEU A 46 -18.58 -11.55 24.45
CA LEU A 46 -17.98 -12.27 23.32
C LEU A 46 -16.60 -11.71 22.93
N SER A 47 -16.17 -10.57 23.49
CA SER A 47 -14.91 -9.91 23.13
C SER A 47 -13.64 -10.70 23.49
N TRP A 48 -13.75 -11.65 24.43
CA TRP A 48 -12.67 -12.56 24.80
C TRP A 48 -12.65 -13.84 23.96
N LEU A 49 -13.71 -14.11 23.19
CA LEU A 49 -13.72 -15.27 22.31
C LEU A 49 -12.81 -15.01 21.11
N PRO A 50 -12.06 -16.02 20.65
CA PRO A 50 -11.34 -15.94 19.39
C PRO A 50 -12.32 -15.57 18.28
N ILE A 51 -12.03 -14.49 17.56
CA ILE A 51 -12.74 -14.15 16.33
C ILE A 51 -12.39 -15.25 15.33
N ASN A 52 -13.29 -16.20 15.11
CA ASN A 52 -13.19 -17.12 13.99
C ASN A 52 -13.27 -16.29 12.72
N ARG A 53 -12.11 -16.01 12.11
CA ARG A 53 -12.05 -15.33 10.82
C ARG A 53 -12.81 -16.18 9.80
N GLY A 54 -13.64 -15.52 9.00
CA GLY A 54 -14.21 -16.17 7.81
C GLY A 54 -13.08 -16.63 6.88
N PRO A 55 -13.37 -17.52 5.91
CA PRO A 55 -12.37 -17.97 4.95
C PRO A 55 -11.80 -16.75 4.20
N GLU A 56 -10.54 -16.41 4.47
CA GLU A 56 -9.83 -15.37 3.74
C GLU A 56 -9.68 -15.80 2.27
N VAL A 57 -9.89 -14.86 1.36
CA VAL A 57 -9.66 -15.04 -0.08
C VAL A 57 -8.31 -14.41 -0.41
N PHE A 58 -7.41 -15.19 -1.01
CA PHE A 58 -6.16 -14.66 -1.52
C PHE A 58 -6.40 -13.96 -2.86
N VAL A 59 -5.96 -12.71 -2.96
CA VAL A 59 -6.03 -11.93 -4.21
C VAL A 59 -4.60 -11.65 -4.69
N PRO A 60 -4.17 -12.24 -5.82
CA PRO A 60 -2.85 -11.95 -6.38
C PRO A 60 -2.70 -10.46 -6.74
N LEU A 61 -1.51 -9.92 -6.48
CA LEU A 61 -1.12 -8.54 -6.77
C LEU A 61 0.26 -8.53 -7.43
N MET A 62 0.41 -7.73 -8.49
CA MET A 62 1.69 -7.57 -9.18
C MET A 62 2.75 -7.03 -8.21
N PRO A 63 3.84 -7.78 -7.95
CA PRO A 63 4.96 -7.25 -7.17
C PRO A 63 5.50 -5.96 -7.78
N PRO A 64 5.90 -4.97 -6.95
CA PRO A 64 6.10 -5.06 -5.50
C PRO A 64 4.86 -4.67 -4.66
N ALA A 65 3.65 -4.67 -5.21
CA ALA A 65 2.47 -4.29 -4.45
C ALA A 65 2.21 -5.23 -3.24
N CYS A 66 1.73 -4.64 -2.14
CA CYS A 66 1.31 -5.35 -0.93
C CYS A 66 -0.07 -4.84 -0.49
N PRO A 67 -1.03 -5.73 -0.20
CA PRO A 67 -2.34 -5.31 0.29
C PRO A 67 -2.23 -4.71 1.71
N ASP A 68 -3.30 -4.08 2.18
CA ASP A 68 -3.42 -3.77 3.61
C ASP A 68 -3.58 -5.09 4.39
N LEU A 69 -2.73 -5.31 5.39
CA LEU A 69 -2.71 -6.51 6.21
C LEU A 69 -3.25 -6.17 7.60
N THR A 70 -4.31 -6.84 8.02
CA THR A 70 -5.10 -6.47 9.21
C THR A 70 -4.44 -6.81 10.54
N LEU A 71 -3.49 -7.77 10.57
CA LEU A 71 -2.71 -8.14 11.77
C LEU A 71 -1.34 -7.45 11.82
N VAL A 72 -1.07 -6.57 10.87
CA VAL A 72 0.21 -5.88 10.73
C VAL A 72 0.02 -4.40 11.04
N ASP A 73 1.00 -3.84 11.74
CA ASP A 73 1.05 -2.41 12.01
C ASP A 73 1.08 -1.63 10.69
N ALA A 74 0.19 -0.65 10.57
CA ALA A 74 0.12 0.27 9.43
C ALA A 74 1.47 0.98 9.19
N LEU A 75 2.22 1.28 10.26
CA LEU A 75 3.54 1.91 10.15
C LEU A 75 4.56 1.01 9.44
N LEU A 76 4.55 -0.30 9.71
CA LEU A 76 5.46 -1.25 9.07
C LEU A 76 5.17 -1.38 7.57
N LEU A 77 3.88 -1.47 7.21
CA LEU A 77 3.45 -1.48 5.81
C LEU A 77 3.76 -0.15 5.11
N GLN A 78 3.63 0.97 5.81
CA GLN A 78 3.99 2.28 5.28
C GLN A 78 5.49 2.37 4.99
N ARG A 79 6.36 1.90 5.91
CA ARG A 79 7.81 1.84 5.68
C ARG A 79 8.15 1.01 4.43
N TYR A 80 7.53 -0.16 4.27
CA TYR A 80 7.67 -0.98 3.07
C TYR A 80 7.26 -0.22 1.79
N ARG A 81 6.08 0.39 1.79
CA ARG A 81 5.54 1.13 0.63
C ARG A 81 6.45 2.27 0.20
N VAL A 82 6.90 3.08 1.17
CA VAL A 82 7.82 4.19 0.91
C VAL A 82 9.14 3.66 0.35
N PHE A 83 9.67 2.58 0.93
CA PHE A 83 10.90 1.96 0.46
C PHE A 83 10.79 1.49 -1.00
N VAL A 84 9.73 0.78 -1.38
CA VAL A 84 9.60 0.28 -2.77
C VAL A 84 9.35 1.40 -3.77
N ILE A 85 8.59 2.44 -3.40
CA ILE A 85 8.43 3.63 -4.24
C ILE A 85 9.80 4.26 -4.54
N ALA A 86 10.67 4.32 -3.53
CA ALA A 86 11.99 4.92 -3.68
C ALA A 86 13.01 4.04 -4.45
N ASN A 87 12.83 2.72 -4.44
CA ASN A 87 13.88 1.77 -4.86
C ASN A 87 13.49 0.82 -6.00
N ASP A 88 12.23 0.83 -6.44
CA ASP A 88 11.72 0.03 -7.55
C ASP A 88 11.19 0.85 -8.77
N PRO A 89 11.89 1.91 -9.24
CA PRO A 89 11.42 2.65 -10.42
C PRO A 89 11.48 1.77 -11.68
N ALA A 90 10.59 2.07 -12.63
CA ALA A 90 10.57 1.40 -13.94
C ALA A 90 11.83 1.69 -14.78
N ASP A 91 12.52 2.80 -14.51
CA ASP A 91 13.72 3.25 -15.23
C ASP A 91 14.82 3.57 -14.19
N ARG A 92 15.76 2.65 -13.98
CA ARG A 92 16.80 2.76 -12.95
C ARG A 92 17.96 3.60 -13.51
N THR A 93 17.76 4.90 -13.68
CA THR A 93 18.73 5.78 -14.37
C THR A 93 19.80 6.40 -13.46
N SER A 94 19.71 6.20 -12.15
CA SER A 94 20.62 6.81 -11.18
C SER A 94 21.12 5.75 -10.19
N GLU A 95 22.41 5.81 -9.82
CA GLU A 95 22.95 5.08 -8.67
C GLU A 95 22.25 5.58 -7.41
N THR A 96 21.13 4.96 -7.06
CA THR A 96 20.44 5.24 -5.82
C THR A 96 21.29 4.71 -4.66
N THR A 97 21.86 5.59 -3.84
CA THR A 97 22.59 5.20 -2.63
C THR A 97 21.60 4.73 -1.57
N ILE A 98 21.22 3.46 -1.61
CA ILE A 98 20.30 2.86 -0.63
C ILE A 98 20.98 2.82 0.74
N ASN A 99 20.31 3.33 1.78
CA ASN A 99 20.73 3.10 3.17
C ASN A 99 20.54 1.61 3.50
N ARG A 100 21.65 0.85 3.40
CA ARG A 100 21.64 -0.62 3.54
C ARG A 100 21.26 -1.07 4.95
N ASP A 101 21.59 -0.29 5.98
CA ASP A 101 21.28 -0.63 7.36
C ASP A 101 19.78 -0.50 7.61
N TYR A 102 19.19 0.63 7.21
CA TYR A 102 17.74 0.84 7.28
C TYR A 102 16.98 -0.24 6.49
N ALA A 103 17.42 -0.53 5.26
CA ALA A 103 16.77 -1.52 4.42
C ALA A 103 16.89 -2.94 5.00
N SER A 104 18.04 -3.30 5.55
CA SER A 104 18.25 -4.60 6.19
C SER A 104 17.39 -4.74 7.45
N GLN A 105 17.28 -3.69 8.25
CA GLN A 105 16.39 -3.66 9.41
C GLN A 105 14.92 -3.77 8.99
N LEU A 106 14.49 -3.06 7.95
CA LEU A 106 13.11 -3.15 7.44
C LEU A 106 12.79 -4.57 6.96
N ALA A 107 13.69 -5.23 6.24
CA ALA A 107 13.50 -6.61 5.81
C ALA A 107 13.41 -7.59 7.00
N GLN A 108 14.23 -7.38 8.02
CA GLN A 108 14.17 -8.16 9.28
C GLN A 108 12.87 -7.92 10.04
N ASP A 109 12.40 -6.67 10.15
CA ASP A 109 11.14 -6.34 10.83
C ASP A 109 9.94 -7.01 10.15
N LEU A 110 9.91 -6.99 8.81
CA LEU A 110 8.88 -7.66 8.00
C LEU A 110 8.88 -9.17 8.22
N TYR A 111 10.05 -9.81 8.12
CA TYR A 111 10.19 -11.25 8.30
C TYR A 111 9.95 -11.69 9.75
N GLY A 112 10.42 -10.92 10.72
CA GLY A 112 10.17 -11.14 12.15
C GLY A 112 8.67 -11.10 12.46
N LYS A 113 7.94 -10.12 11.91
CA LYS A 113 6.49 -10.06 12.05
C LYS A 113 5.78 -11.26 11.43
N ALA A 114 6.25 -11.76 10.28
CA ALA A 114 5.71 -12.98 9.67
C ALA A 114 5.91 -14.20 10.59
N THR A 115 7.08 -14.29 11.20
CA THR A 115 7.45 -15.35 12.13
C THR A 115 6.59 -15.31 13.40
N ASP A 116 6.38 -14.11 13.97
CA ASP A 116 5.49 -13.92 15.13
C ASP A 116 4.06 -14.39 14.83
N LEU A 117 3.53 -14.03 13.66
CA LEU A 117 2.21 -14.50 13.22
C LEU A 117 2.16 -16.02 13.03
N GLY A 118 3.25 -16.64 12.58
CA GLY A 118 3.37 -18.09 12.46
C GLY A 118 3.35 -18.83 13.79
N TYR A 119 3.87 -18.23 14.87
CA TYR A 119 3.87 -18.80 16.21
C TYR A 119 2.59 -18.52 17.01
N CYS A 120 1.83 -17.49 16.63
CA CYS A 120 0.56 -17.16 17.25
C CYS A 120 -0.55 -18.13 16.82
N ARG A 121 -1.30 -18.66 17.80
CA ARG A 121 -2.44 -19.55 17.53
C ARG A 121 -3.57 -18.80 16.83
N GLY A 122 -4.12 -19.41 15.79
CA GLY A 122 -5.20 -18.88 14.97
C GLY A 122 -4.72 -17.99 13.83
N THR A 123 -3.41 -17.80 13.67
CA THR A 123 -2.81 -17.01 12.58
C THR A 123 -1.79 -17.79 11.76
N GLU A 124 -1.49 -19.04 12.10
CA GLU A 124 -0.49 -19.90 11.45
C GLU A 124 -0.75 -20.15 9.96
N SER A 125 -2.01 -20.03 9.51
CA SER A 125 -2.41 -20.18 8.10
C SER A 125 -2.78 -18.85 7.43
N SER A 126 -2.45 -17.72 8.08
CA SER A 126 -2.78 -16.40 7.56
C SER A 126 -1.97 -16.08 6.31
N PHE A 127 -2.62 -15.54 5.29
CA PHE A 127 -1.93 -15.08 4.09
C PHE A 127 -1.05 -13.86 4.34
N GLU A 128 -1.23 -13.17 5.47
CA GLU A 128 -0.38 -12.06 5.87
C GLU A 128 1.07 -12.52 6.10
N ILE A 129 1.27 -13.78 6.53
CA ILE A 129 2.61 -14.39 6.66
C ILE A 129 3.30 -14.39 5.30
N TYR A 130 2.62 -14.90 4.26
CA TYR A 130 3.14 -14.91 2.90
C TYR A 130 3.51 -13.50 2.42
N TRP A 131 2.60 -12.54 2.55
CA TRP A 131 2.83 -11.17 2.09
C TRP A 131 4.03 -10.53 2.76
N LEU A 132 4.20 -10.71 4.07
CA LEU A 132 5.33 -10.17 4.82
C LEU A 132 6.66 -10.80 4.38
N VAL A 133 6.71 -12.10 4.15
CA VAL A 133 7.91 -12.79 3.65
C VAL A 133 8.26 -12.33 2.23
N GLN A 134 7.25 -12.16 1.35
CA GLN A 134 7.46 -11.60 0.02
C GLN A 134 8.00 -10.17 0.10
N CYS A 135 7.43 -9.32 0.96
CA CYS A 135 7.90 -7.95 1.18
C CYS A 135 9.37 -7.92 1.67
N ALA A 136 9.73 -8.79 2.63
CA ALA A 136 11.10 -8.91 3.10
C ALA A 136 12.05 -9.33 1.97
N ALA A 137 11.65 -10.31 1.14
CA ALA A 137 12.42 -10.73 -0.02
C ALA A 137 12.59 -9.60 -1.05
N ILE A 138 11.54 -8.82 -1.33
CA ILE A 138 11.62 -7.68 -2.26
C ILE A 138 12.59 -6.61 -1.73
N VAL A 139 12.53 -6.28 -0.44
CA VAL A 139 13.48 -5.32 0.16
C VAL A 139 14.91 -5.81 -0.01
N SER A 140 15.20 -7.07 0.35
CA SER A 140 16.55 -7.65 0.19
C SER A 140 17.00 -7.72 -1.27
N LEU A 141 16.10 -8.03 -2.21
CA LEU A 141 16.39 -8.03 -3.65
C LEU A 141 16.84 -6.65 -4.12
N LEU A 142 16.08 -5.61 -3.78
CA LEU A 142 16.33 -4.25 -4.26
C LEU A 142 17.59 -3.65 -3.64
N THR A 143 17.92 -4.01 -2.40
CA THR A 143 19.09 -3.53 -1.66
C THR A 143 20.38 -4.27 -1.99
N HIS A 144 20.34 -5.60 -1.97
CA HIS A 144 21.55 -6.45 -2.00
C HIS A 144 21.66 -7.30 -3.27
N GLY A 145 20.61 -7.34 -4.08
CA GLY A 145 20.57 -8.09 -5.34
C GLY A 145 20.14 -9.55 -5.18
N PRO A 146 19.90 -10.23 -6.33
CA PRO A 146 19.32 -11.57 -6.39
C PRO A 146 20.23 -12.70 -5.89
N GLU A 147 21.54 -12.44 -5.76
CA GLU A 147 22.51 -13.42 -5.28
C GLU A 147 22.84 -13.26 -3.79
N SER A 148 22.23 -12.29 -3.11
CA SER A 148 22.52 -12.05 -1.69
C SER A 148 21.94 -13.14 -0.80
N GLU A 149 22.70 -13.55 0.22
CA GLU A 149 22.27 -14.57 1.19
C GLU A 149 20.94 -14.21 1.85
N GLN A 150 20.75 -12.93 2.19
CA GLN A 150 19.52 -12.43 2.81
C GLN A 150 18.32 -12.62 1.88
N PHE A 151 18.46 -12.24 0.61
CA PHE A 151 17.40 -12.44 -0.39
C PHE A 151 17.12 -13.93 -0.61
N LEU A 152 18.16 -14.75 -0.80
CA LEU A 152 18.01 -16.18 -1.04
C LEU A 152 17.31 -16.88 0.13
N THR A 153 17.57 -16.44 1.36
CA THR A 153 16.88 -16.91 2.56
C THR A 153 15.38 -16.63 2.48
N TYR A 154 14.98 -15.37 2.29
CA TYR A 154 13.54 -15.03 2.21
C TYR A 154 12.86 -15.61 0.98
N ARG A 155 13.54 -15.65 -0.17
CA ARG A 155 13.05 -16.29 -1.39
C ARG A 155 12.74 -17.76 -1.17
N LYS A 156 13.59 -18.48 -0.42
CA LYS A 156 13.33 -19.88 -0.05
C LYS A 156 12.02 -20.02 0.74
N HIS A 157 11.77 -19.09 1.67
CA HIS A 157 10.52 -19.08 2.44
C HIS A 157 9.29 -18.77 1.58
N VAL A 158 9.36 -17.82 0.65
CA VAL A 158 8.30 -17.59 -0.36
C VAL A 158 8.05 -18.86 -1.18
N GLY A 159 9.10 -19.60 -1.51
CA GLY A 159 9.02 -20.82 -2.31
C GLY A 159 8.28 -21.99 -1.63
N TYR A 160 8.12 -21.99 -0.30
CA TYR A 160 7.35 -23.03 0.39
C TYR A 160 5.85 -23.01 0.01
N ASP A 161 5.36 -21.86 -0.44
CA ASP A 161 3.99 -21.66 -0.89
C ASP A 161 3.77 -21.97 -2.38
N ARG A 162 4.80 -22.44 -3.11
CA ARG A 162 4.74 -22.62 -4.56
C ARG A 162 3.64 -23.59 -5.01
N ASP A 163 3.48 -24.70 -4.31
CA ASP A 163 2.51 -25.76 -4.67
C ASP A 163 1.12 -25.52 -4.04
N SER A 164 0.94 -24.42 -3.30
CA SER A 164 -0.34 -24.05 -2.72
C SER A 164 -1.30 -23.58 -3.80
N ALA A 165 -2.50 -24.17 -3.84
CA ALA A 165 -3.56 -23.75 -4.75
C ALA A 165 -4.03 -22.29 -4.54
N ARG A 166 -3.70 -21.68 -3.40
CA ARG A 166 -4.13 -20.32 -3.02
C ARG A 166 -3.07 -19.26 -3.32
N THR A 167 -1.79 -19.59 -3.14
CA THR A 167 -0.65 -18.65 -3.21
C THR A 167 0.30 -18.92 -4.38
N GLY A 168 0.20 -20.08 -5.04
CA GLY A 168 1.13 -20.48 -6.10
C GLY A 168 1.20 -19.51 -7.29
N GLU A 169 0.07 -18.91 -7.68
CA GLU A 169 0.07 -17.88 -8.73
C GLU A 169 0.85 -16.62 -8.33
N GLN A 170 0.73 -16.21 -7.07
CA GLN A 170 1.49 -15.07 -6.56
C GLN A 170 2.99 -15.39 -6.48
N VAL A 171 3.36 -16.62 -6.11
CA VAL A 171 4.76 -17.07 -6.12
C VAL A 171 5.33 -17.01 -7.54
N ARG A 172 4.56 -17.42 -8.55
CA ARG A 172 4.94 -17.31 -9.97
C ARG A 172 5.17 -15.85 -10.38
N MET A 173 4.24 -14.96 -10.03
CA MET A 173 4.37 -13.52 -10.31
C MET A 173 5.59 -12.90 -9.60
N PHE A 174 5.90 -13.35 -8.38
CA PHE A 174 7.12 -12.97 -7.67
C PHE A 174 8.39 -13.47 -8.36
N ASP A 175 8.43 -14.74 -8.79
CA ASP A 175 9.59 -15.27 -9.52
C ASP A 175 9.83 -14.52 -10.85
N GLU A 176 8.76 -14.13 -11.56
CA GLU A 176 8.84 -13.29 -12.78
C GLU A 176 9.36 -11.88 -12.47
N TYR A 177 8.89 -11.28 -11.39
CA TYR A 177 9.39 -9.99 -10.92
C TYR A 177 10.89 -10.05 -10.58
N VAL A 178 11.33 -11.07 -9.82
CA VAL A 178 12.75 -11.30 -9.51
C VAL A 178 13.58 -11.45 -10.77
N ALA A 179 13.10 -12.23 -11.74
CA ALA A 179 13.79 -12.41 -13.01
C ALA A 179 13.94 -11.08 -13.76
N SER A 180 12.88 -10.28 -13.84
CA SER A 180 12.91 -8.97 -14.51
C SER A 180 13.97 -8.02 -13.92
N ARG A 181 14.13 -8.02 -12.59
CA ARG A 181 15.13 -7.19 -11.90
C ARG A 181 16.55 -7.74 -11.99
N SER A 182 16.70 -9.06 -12.12
CA SER A 182 18.00 -9.72 -12.33
C SER A 182 18.59 -9.39 -13.71
N TYR A 183 17.75 -9.28 -14.75
CA TYR A 183 18.21 -8.86 -16.08
C TYR A 183 18.58 -7.37 -16.14
N GLN A 184 17.90 -6.51 -15.38
CA GLN A 184 18.22 -5.08 -15.30
C GLN A 184 19.58 -4.81 -14.65
N THR A 185 20.05 -5.68 -13.74
CA THR A 185 21.42 -5.57 -13.18
C THR A 185 22.53 -6.00 -14.14
N ALA A 186 22.20 -6.75 -15.21
CA ALA A 186 23.16 -7.26 -16.18
C ALA A 186 23.24 -6.43 -17.48
N GLY A 187 22.24 -5.60 -17.77
CA GLY A 187 22.14 -4.77 -18.97
C GLY A 187 22.22 -3.28 -18.64
N ALA A 188 23.38 -2.78 -18.25
CA ALA A 188 23.65 -1.35 -18.30
C ALA A 188 23.94 -0.96 -19.76
N ASP A 189 22.90 -0.70 -20.55
CA ASP A 189 23.02 -0.08 -21.87
C ASP A 189 21.83 0.85 -22.09
N LYS A 190 22.00 2.15 -21.85
CA LYS A 190 22.15 3.16 -22.91
C LYS A 190 21.30 2.85 -24.15
N ASP A 191 20.01 3.14 -24.10
CA ASP A 191 19.35 3.92 -25.15
C ASP A 191 17.86 4.06 -24.87
N ARG A 192 17.48 5.20 -24.26
CA ARG A 192 16.17 5.80 -24.54
C ARG A 192 16.09 7.26 -24.09
N ARG A 193 17.09 8.05 -24.46
CA ARG A 193 16.92 9.51 -24.52
C ARG A 193 16.28 9.91 -25.85
N LEU A 194 15.13 9.30 -26.18
CA LEU A 194 14.21 9.95 -27.08
C LEU A 194 13.61 11.10 -26.29
N LYS A 195 13.76 12.32 -26.79
CA LYS A 195 13.06 13.52 -26.30
C LYS A 195 11.55 13.28 -26.42
N THR A 196 10.97 12.55 -25.49
CA THR A 196 9.52 12.52 -25.29
C THR A 196 9.09 13.92 -24.87
N PRO A 197 7.96 14.42 -25.39
CA PRO A 197 7.41 15.68 -24.89
C PRO A 197 7.27 15.58 -23.37
N ILE A 198 7.67 16.64 -22.67
CA ILE A 198 7.58 16.68 -21.21
C ILE A 198 6.09 16.61 -20.85
N THR A 199 5.68 15.54 -20.17
CA THR A 199 4.28 15.33 -19.72
C THR A 199 4.13 15.63 -18.23
N ALA A 200 2.89 15.71 -17.74
CA ALA A 200 2.62 15.81 -16.30
C ALA A 200 3.20 14.63 -15.52
N LEU A 201 3.18 13.42 -16.13
CA LEU A 201 3.76 12.23 -15.53
C LEU A 201 5.28 12.38 -15.35
N ASN A 202 5.97 13.00 -16.31
CA ASN A 202 7.41 13.26 -16.19
C ASN A 202 7.76 14.19 -15.02
N TYR A 203 6.94 15.21 -14.75
CA TYR A 203 7.13 16.09 -13.59
C TYR A 203 6.96 15.32 -12.26
N ILE A 204 5.93 14.47 -12.18
CA ILE A 204 5.69 13.64 -10.99
C ILE A 204 6.81 12.60 -10.81
N ASP A 205 7.23 11.92 -11.88
CA ASP A 205 8.31 10.94 -11.84
C ASP A 205 9.65 11.59 -11.46
N ASN A 206 9.92 12.81 -11.93
CA ASN A 206 11.08 13.58 -11.51
C ASN A 206 11.03 13.93 -10.02
N ALA A 207 9.88 14.42 -9.53
CA ALA A 207 9.69 14.73 -8.11
C ALA A 207 9.85 13.48 -7.22
N ILE A 208 9.33 12.32 -7.65
CA ILE A 208 9.54 11.04 -6.96
C ILE A 208 11.03 10.70 -6.93
N THR A 209 11.72 10.83 -8.06
CA THR A 209 13.16 10.50 -8.18
C THR A 209 14.01 11.34 -7.23
N ILE A 210 13.82 12.66 -7.21
CA ILE A 210 14.57 13.57 -6.33
C ILE A 210 14.22 13.28 -4.86
N THR A 211 12.93 13.16 -4.53
CA THR A 211 12.50 12.87 -3.15
C THR A 211 13.02 11.52 -2.66
N ALA A 212 13.04 10.50 -3.52
CA ALA A 212 13.58 9.18 -3.22
C ALA A 212 15.08 9.22 -2.94
N LEU A 213 15.83 9.99 -3.74
CA LEU A 213 17.25 10.20 -3.51
C LEU A 213 17.52 10.83 -2.13
N ARG A 214 16.74 11.85 -1.74
CA ARG A 214 16.87 12.48 -0.42
C ARG A 214 16.41 11.57 0.72
N TYR A 215 15.31 10.85 0.53
CA TYR A 215 14.81 9.85 1.47
C TYR A 215 15.85 8.80 1.80
N ASN A 216 16.56 8.28 0.78
CA ASN A 216 17.59 7.27 1.01
C ASN A 216 18.79 7.80 1.82
N GLY A 217 19.09 9.11 1.73
CA GLY A 217 20.10 9.74 2.59
C GLY A 217 19.64 9.97 4.03
N CYS A 218 18.34 10.20 4.26
CA CYS A 218 17.78 10.43 5.59
C CYS A 218 16.35 9.83 5.72
N PRO A 219 16.22 8.51 5.92
CA PRO A 219 14.90 7.84 5.97
C PRO A 219 14.04 8.23 7.19
N GLU A 220 14.68 8.77 8.22
CA GLU A 220 14.06 9.18 9.49
C GLU A 220 13.28 10.49 9.35
N PHE A 221 13.61 11.31 8.36
CA PHE A 221 12.93 12.58 8.15
C PHE A 221 11.57 12.36 7.49
N GLN A 222 10.52 12.36 8.32
CA GLN A 222 9.17 11.97 7.95
C GLN A 222 8.60 12.74 6.74
N ILE A 223 9.05 13.97 6.50
CA ILE A 223 8.60 14.79 5.37
C ILE A 223 8.88 14.07 4.05
N TYR A 224 10.06 13.44 3.87
CA TYR A 224 10.35 12.70 2.64
C TYR A 224 9.40 11.52 2.43
N SER A 225 9.14 10.76 3.49
CA SER A 225 8.22 9.61 3.43
C SER A 225 6.80 10.04 3.05
N SER A 226 6.32 11.16 3.60
CA SER A 226 4.99 11.67 3.31
C SER A 226 4.90 12.29 1.92
N SER A 227 5.96 12.95 1.46
CA SER A 227 6.07 13.45 0.09
C SER A 227 5.99 12.32 -0.92
N LEU A 228 6.76 11.23 -0.74
CA LEU A 228 6.72 10.06 -1.63
C LEU A 228 5.31 9.44 -1.74
N ILE A 229 4.60 9.32 -0.61
CA ILE A 229 3.23 8.80 -0.60
C ILE A 229 2.27 9.71 -1.40
N GLN A 230 2.37 11.02 -1.21
CA GLN A 230 1.53 11.98 -1.91
C GLN A 230 1.85 12.06 -3.41
N LEU A 231 3.12 12.01 -3.77
CA LEU A 231 3.56 11.99 -5.17
C LEU A 231 3.09 10.72 -5.89
N GLN A 232 3.22 9.55 -5.25
CA GLN A 232 2.73 8.29 -5.81
C GLN A 232 1.19 8.31 -5.97
N PHE A 233 0.48 8.94 -5.03
CA PHE A 233 -0.97 9.13 -5.17
C PHE A 233 -1.32 9.98 -6.39
N ILE A 234 -0.65 11.12 -6.59
CA ILE A 234 -0.86 11.96 -7.78
C ILE A 234 -0.53 11.17 -9.07
N ARG A 235 0.57 10.41 -9.06
CA ARG A 235 0.97 9.53 -10.17
C ARG A 235 -0.12 8.52 -10.51
N ASN A 236 -0.69 7.84 -9.51
CA ASN A 236 -1.74 6.84 -9.70
C ASN A 236 -3.04 7.46 -10.23
N VAL A 237 -3.35 8.70 -9.84
CA VAL A 237 -4.50 9.44 -10.41
C VAL A 237 -4.26 9.76 -11.89
N LEU A 238 -3.05 10.19 -12.27
CA LEU A 238 -2.69 10.46 -13.66
C LEU A 238 -2.73 9.21 -14.54
N LEU A 239 -2.35 8.06 -13.99
CA LEU A 239 -2.41 6.75 -14.68
C LEU A 239 -3.83 6.14 -14.72
N GLY A 240 -4.82 6.76 -14.07
CA GLY A 240 -6.20 6.24 -13.99
C GLY A 240 -6.37 5.02 -13.08
N VAL A 241 -5.33 4.64 -12.33
CA VAL A 241 -5.36 3.55 -11.33
C VAL A 241 -6.18 3.98 -10.12
N GLU A 242 -5.96 5.21 -9.66
CA GLU A 242 -6.70 5.79 -8.53
C GLU A 242 -7.90 6.59 -9.04
N LYS A 243 -9.11 6.13 -8.69
CA LYS A 243 -10.38 6.76 -9.10
C LYS A 243 -10.84 7.81 -8.09
N ASN A 244 -10.51 7.63 -6.81
CA ASN A 244 -10.94 8.56 -5.78
C ASN A 244 -9.97 9.74 -5.68
N LYS A 245 -10.39 10.88 -6.22
CA LYS A 245 -9.61 12.12 -6.27
C LYS A 245 -9.73 12.99 -5.02
N ALA A 246 -10.55 12.62 -4.03
CA ALA A 246 -10.85 13.47 -2.87
C ALA A 246 -9.60 13.89 -2.09
N ARG A 247 -8.62 12.99 -1.98
CA ARG A 247 -7.36 13.25 -1.26
C ARG A 247 -6.45 14.28 -1.96
N LEU A 248 -6.69 14.64 -3.22
CA LEU A 248 -5.94 15.70 -3.90
C LEU A 248 -6.15 17.07 -3.23
N HIS A 249 -7.29 17.30 -2.56
CA HIS A 249 -7.54 18.54 -1.82
C HIS A 249 -6.81 18.60 -0.47
N GLN A 250 -6.23 17.49 -0.02
CA GLN A 250 -5.58 17.34 1.29
C GLN A 250 -4.06 17.24 1.15
N LEU A 251 -3.52 17.53 -0.03
CA LEU A 251 -2.08 17.48 -0.28
C LEU A 251 -1.37 18.55 0.57
N THR A 252 -0.31 18.15 1.27
CA THR A 252 0.53 19.03 2.10
C THR A 252 1.91 19.26 1.49
N ILE A 253 2.27 18.54 0.42
CA ILE A 253 3.58 18.66 -0.24
C ILE A 253 3.93 20.08 -0.68
N GLY A 254 2.94 20.91 -1.06
CA GLY A 254 3.19 22.31 -1.42
C GLY A 254 3.58 23.19 -0.23
N ALA A 255 3.12 22.87 0.98
CA ALA A 255 3.52 23.60 2.18
C ALA A 255 4.95 23.24 2.61
N TRP A 256 5.36 21.98 2.44
CA TRP A 256 6.74 21.56 2.71
C TRP A 256 7.71 22.13 1.69
N ALA A 257 7.31 22.18 0.41
CA ALA A 257 8.12 22.79 -0.65
C ALA A 257 8.61 24.20 -0.27
N SER A 258 7.70 25.07 0.18
CA SER A 258 8.05 26.44 0.56
C SER A 258 8.67 26.57 1.96
N LYS A 259 8.17 25.82 2.95
CA LYS A 259 8.60 26.03 4.34
C LYS A 259 9.86 25.27 4.74
N GLU A 260 10.04 24.07 4.19
CA GLU A 260 11.08 23.13 4.65
C GLU A 260 12.24 23.05 3.67
N PHE A 261 12.03 23.35 2.38
CA PHE A 261 13.03 23.09 1.34
C PHE A 261 13.45 24.32 0.53
N GLU A 262 12.68 25.40 0.49
CA GLU A 262 12.98 26.55 -0.38
C GLU A 262 14.38 27.15 -0.14
N ALA A 263 14.83 27.18 1.11
CA ALA A 263 16.16 27.68 1.46
C ALA A 263 17.27 26.63 1.31
N ASP A 264 17.01 25.39 1.74
CA ASP A 264 18.06 24.36 1.92
C ASP A 264 18.18 23.39 0.73
N ASP A 265 17.08 23.12 0.02
CA ASP A 265 17.03 22.25 -1.16
C ASP A 265 16.07 22.83 -2.22
N PRO A 266 16.46 23.92 -2.92
CA PRO A 266 15.59 24.59 -3.89
C PRO A 266 15.21 23.71 -5.08
N GLU A 267 16.03 22.69 -5.40
CA GLU A 267 15.73 21.69 -6.43
C GLU A 267 14.53 20.83 -6.01
N LEU A 268 14.55 20.27 -4.80
CA LEU A 268 13.43 19.50 -4.27
C LEU A 268 12.20 20.39 -4.05
N ALA A 269 12.38 21.61 -3.56
CA ALA A 269 11.30 22.58 -3.38
C ALA A 269 10.56 22.85 -4.71
N GLY A 270 11.30 23.11 -5.78
CA GLY A 270 10.74 23.30 -7.12
C GLY A 270 9.96 22.08 -7.60
N ALA A 271 10.56 20.88 -7.49
CA ALA A 271 9.92 19.63 -7.93
C ALA A 271 8.63 19.31 -7.16
N LEU A 272 8.62 19.51 -5.84
CA LEU A 272 7.42 19.33 -5.01
C LEU A 272 6.35 20.39 -5.30
N GLY A 273 6.75 21.63 -5.54
CA GLY A 273 5.87 22.72 -5.94
C GLY A 273 5.16 22.44 -7.26
N ASP A 274 5.91 22.01 -8.28
CA ASP A 274 5.39 21.61 -9.58
C ASP A 274 4.37 20.46 -9.48
N ALA A 275 4.73 19.42 -8.71
CA ALA A 275 3.85 18.28 -8.48
C ALA A 275 2.56 18.68 -7.73
N PHE A 276 2.67 19.55 -6.73
CA PHE A 276 1.53 20.08 -6.00
C PHE A 276 0.60 20.89 -6.91
N TYR A 277 1.16 21.73 -7.78
CA TYR A 277 0.39 22.51 -8.75
C TYR A 277 -0.38 21.60 -9.72
N ILE A 278 0.25 20.54 -10.24
CA ILE A 278 -0.43 19.51 -11.05
C ILE A 278 -1.58 18.87 -10.26
N GLY A 279 -1.34 18.46 -9.01
CA GLY A 279 -2.35 17.86 -8.13
C GLY A 279 -3.57 18.76 -7.93
N ILE A 280 -3.37 20.06 -7.66
CA ILE A 280 -4.46 21.04 -7.50
C ILE A 280 -5.29 21.18 -8.77
N GLN A 281 -4.64 21.23 -9.94
CA GLN A 281 -5.35 21.37 -11.21
C GLN A 281 -6.27 20.18 -11.46
N ILE A 282 -5.79 18.96 -11.19
CA ILE A 282 -6.61 17.73 -11.29
C ILE A 282 -7.77 17.78 -10.30
N ALA A 283 -7.52 18.18 -9.05
CA ALA A 283 -8.54 18.29 -8.00
C ALA A 283 -9.68 19.24 -8.39
N ARG A 284 -9.34 20.33 -9.09
CA ARG A 284 -10.29 21.35 -9.57
C ARG A 284 -10.93 21.01 -10.91
N GLY A 285 -10.62 19.85 -11.51
CA GLY A 285 -11.12 19.46 -12.84
C GLY A 285 -10.60 20.34 -13.98
N LEU A 286 -9.46 21.01 -13.77
CA LEU A 286 -8.86 21.89 -14.76
C LEU A 286 -8.07 21.08 -15.79
N LYS A 287 -7.95 21.62 -17.01
CA LYS A 287 -6.90 21.17 -17.93
C LYS A 287 -5.57 21.45 -17.24
N ILE A 288 -4.75 20.41 -17.10
CA ILE A 288 -3.42 20.55 -16.52
C ILE A 288 -2.66 21.57 -17.38
N GLN A 289 -1.90 22.46 -16.76
CA GLN A 289 -0.93 23.36 -17.37
C GLN A 289 0.41 22.98 -16.76
N LEU A 290 1.39 22.71 -17.60
CA LEU A 290 2.71 22.34 -17.13
C LEU A 290 3.46 23.58 -16.62
N PRO A 291 4.36 23.43 -15.63
CA PRO A 291 5.15 24.53 -15.07
C PRO A 291 5.94 25.34 -16.11
N ASN A 292 6.30 24.72 -17.23
CA ASN A 292 6.97 25.37 -18.36
C ASN A 292 6.01 26.15 -19.30
N GLY A 293 4.74 26.28 -18.94
CA GLY A 293 3.71 26.96 -19.74
C GLY A 293 3.19 26.16 -20.93
N LEU A 294 3.65 24.91 -21.14
CA LEU A 294 3.15 24.06 -22.20
C LEU A 294 1.83 23.39 -21.80
N PRO A 295 0.86 23.28 -22.73
CA PRO A 295 -0.29 22.44 -22.51
C PRO A 295 0.17 20.97 -22.49
N PRO A 296 -0.13 20.20 -21.43
CA PRO A 296 -0.03 18.75 -21.46
C PRO A 296 -1.08 18.23 -22.43
N GLU A 297 -0.67 17.32 -23.30
CA GLU A 297 -1.60 16.53 -24.10
C GLU A 297 -2.70 16.01 -23.19
N SER A 298 -3.93 16.33 -23.57
CA SER A 298 -5.14 15.95 -22.90
C SER A 298 -5.09 14.49 -22.49
N LEU A 299 -5.33 14.20 -21.21
CA LEU A 299 -5.55 12.85 -20.68
C LEU A 299 -6.38 12.06 -21.72
N PRO A 300 -5.96 10.83 -22.10
CA PRO A 300 -6.77 10.02 -23.00
C PRO A 300 -8.17 9.91 -22.41
N ARG A 301 -9.16 10.45 -23.13
CA ARG A 301 -10.56 10.31 -22.76
C ARG A 301 -10.93 8.83 -22.97
N THR A 302 -11.09 8.10 -21.88
CA THR A 302 -11.88 6.86 -21.84
C THR A 302 -13.28 7.18 -21.37
#